data_AF-A0A6L8VMP9-F1
#
_entry.id   AF-A0A6L8VMP9-F1
#
_cell.length_a   1.000
_cell.length_b   1.000
_cell.length_c   1.000
_cell.angle_alpha   90.00
_cell.angle_beta   90.00
_cell.angle_gamma   90.00
#
_symmetry.space_group_name_H-M   'P 1'
#
loop_
_entity.id
_entity.type
_entity.pdbx_description
1 polymer ?
#
loop_
_entity_poly.entity_id
_entity_poly.type
_entity_poly.pdbx_seq_one_letter_code
_entity_poly.pdbx_strand_id
1 'polypeptide(L)'
;MPLPALRVLANEIAYRQHFIDQYVQAKVVTRDGIRVHFAEHNFDHAFFESTMRDGSKDTFSTIRAQRIDWISATLLEPSADWYQGYVKQRKAYDPARSVTVAYGDFVVVLGFGVRKDKSMKANFITCYEADNSIGKIRTSPAWTLAGCRIALGV
;
A
#
# COMPACT_ATOMS: atom_id res chain seq x y z
N MET A 1 6.89 -10.85 -14.36
CA MET A 1 5.70 -11.64 -13.93
C MET A 1 4.47 -11.14 -14.68
N PRO A 2 3.51 -12.01 -15.02
CA PRO A 2 2.25 -11.56 -15.63
C PRO A 2 1.46 -10.70 -14.63
N LEU A 3 0.72 -9.72 -15.17
CA LEU A 3 -0.19 -8.88 -14.39
C LEU A 3 -1.22 -9.77 -13.67
N PRO A 4 -1.46 -9.61 -12.35
CA PRO A 4 -2.48 -10.38 -11.67
C PRO A 4 -3.86 -10.10 -12.26
N ALA A 5 -4.73 -11.10 -12.29
CA ALA A 5 -6.08 -10.93 -12.80
C ALA A 5 -6.87 -9.93 -11.95
N LEU A 6 -7.80 -9.20 -12.57
CA LEU A 6 -8.75 -8.37 -11.84
C LEU A 6 -9.74 -9.26 -11.08
N ARG A 7 -9.97 -8.93 -9.81
CA ARG A 7 -10.97 -9.56 -8.96
C ARG A 7 -12.33 -8.97 -9.30
N VAL A 8 -13.30 -9.78 -9.70
CA VAL A 8 -14.68 -9.30 -9.94
C VAL A 8 -15.59 -9.87 -8.86
N LEU A 9 -16.16 -8.99 -8.04
CA LEU A 9 -17.14 -9.33 -7.01
C LEU A 9 -18.42 -8.50 -7.19
N ALA A 10 -19.54 -8.99 -6.64
CA ALA A 10 -20.87 -8.48 -6.95
C ALA A 10 -21.10 -7.02 -6.51
N ASN A 11 -20.53 -6.60 -5.37
CA ASN A 11 -20.78 -5.30 -4.77
C ASN A 11 -19.70 -4.94 -3.74
N GLU A 12 -19.77 -3.73 -3.18
CA GLU A 12 -18.87 -3.26 -2.11
C GLU A 12 -18.78 -4.22 -0.93
N ILE A 13 -19.92 -4.75 -0.45
CA ILE A 13 -19.96 -5.66 0.72
C ILE A 13 -19.07 -6.88 0.46
N ALA A 14 -19.15 -7.46 -0.74
CA ALA A 14 -18.31 -8.58 -1.14
C ALA A 14 -16.82 -8.21 -1.17
N TYR A 15 -16.46 -7.02 -1.68
CA TYR A 15 -15.06 -6.55 -1.65
C TYR A 15 -14.56 -6.26 -0.23
N ARG A 16 -15.40 -5.69 0.63
CA ARG A 16 -15.05 -5.41 2.03
C ARG A 16 -14.81 -6.71 2.79
N GLN A 17 -15.67 -7.70 2.60
CA GLN A 17 -15.48 -9.02 3.20
C GLN A 17 -14.19 -9.67 2.68
N HIS A 18 -13.94 -9.62 1.37
CA HIS A 18 -12.70 -10.12 0.78
C HIS A 18 -11.47 -9.41 1.37
N PHE A 19 -11.54 -8.10 1.61
CA PHE A 19 -10.46 -7.36 2.25
C PHE A 19 -10.21 -7.83 3.68
N ILE A 20 -11.27 -8.04 4.46
CA ILE A 20 -11.17 -8.54 5.83
C ILE A 20 -10.49 -9.90 5.85
N ASP A 21 -10.99 -10.84 5.04
CA ASP A 21 -10.52 -12.22 5.00
C ASP A 21 -9.05 -12.30 4.53
N GLN A 22 -8.71 -11.60 3.45
CA GLN A 22 -7.39 -11.70 2.80
C GLN A 22 -6.32 -10.79 3.40
N TYR A 23 -6.68 -9.75 4.15
CA TYR A 23 -5.71 -8.75 4.61
C TYR A 23 -5.80 -8.45 6.11
N VAL A 24 -7.00 -8.28 6.66
CA VAL A 24 -7.15 -7.94 8.08
C VAL A 24 -6.89 -9.17 8.96
N GLN A 25 -7.46 -10.31 8.58
CA GLN A 25 -7.33 -11.57 9.32
C GLN A 25 -6.10 -12.38 8.89
N ALA A 26 -5.75 -12.33 7.60
CA ALA A 26 -4.60 -13.06 7.08
C ALA A 26 -3.25 -12.43 7.47
N LYS A 27 -2.19 -13.23 7.40
CA LYS A 27 -0.81 -12.78 7.63
C LYS A 27 -0.13 -12.49 6.29
N VAL A 28 -0.15 -11.23 5.86
CA VAL A 28 0.65 -10.76 4.73
C VAL A 28 2.04 -10.34 5.21
N VAL A 29 3.07 -10.78 4.50
CA VAL A 29 4.48 -10.49 4.78
C VAL A 29 5.12 -9.96 3.50
N THR A 30 5.90 -8.88 3.61
CA THR A 30 6.63 -8.33 2.47
C THR A 30 7.76 -9.27 2.04
N ARG A 31 8.34 -9.04 0.85
CA ARG A 31 9.55 -9.76 0.40
C ARG A 31 10.71 -9.72 1.43
N ASP A 32 10.78 -8.65 2.22
CA ASP A 32 11.81 -8.44 3.25
C ASP A 32 11.46 -9.07 4.61
N GLY A 33 10.41 -9.90 4.68
CA GLY A 33 10.02 -10.61 5.90
C GLY A 33 9.26 -9.76 6.92
N ILE A 34 8.80 -8.56 6.56
CA ILE A 34 8.08 -7.66 7.47
C ILE A 34 6.59 -7.96 7.43
N ARG A 35 5.98 -8.25 8.59
CA ARG A 35 4.53 -8.41 8.68
C ARG A 35 3.83 -7.08 8.44
N VAL A 36 2.84 -7.10 7.54
CA VAL A 36 1.98 -5.96 7.24
C VAL A 36 0.67 -6.09 8.01
N HIS A 37 0.27 -5.01 8.68
CA HIS A 37 -1.01 -4.89 9.36
C HIS A 37 -1.98 -4.07 8.51
N PHE A 38 -3.20 -4.57 8.37
CA PHE A 38 -4.30 -3.89 7.69
C PHE A 38 -5.38 -3.59 8.73
N ALA A 39 -5.76 -2.33 8.84
CA ALA A 39 -6.93 -1.96 9.62
C ALA A 39 -8.16 -1.92 8.71
N GLU A 40 -9.35 -2.25 9.23
CA GLU A 40 -10.59 -2.27 8.44
C GLU A 40 -10.88 -0.93 7.76
N HIS A 41 -10.63 0.20 8.45
CA HIS A 41 -10.81 1.54 7.91
C HIS A 41 -9.89 1.86 6.71
N ASN A 42 -8.83 1.07 6.48
CA ASN A 42 -7.99 1.23 5.31
C ASN A 42 -8.72 0.83 4.01
N PHE A 43 -9.79 0.02 4.11
CA PHE A 43 -10.62 -0.32 2.95
C PHE A 43 -11.17 0.94 2.30
N ASP A 44 -11.84 1.78 3.09
CA ASP A 44 -12.43 3.03 2.60
C ASP A 44 -11.33 3.94 2.04
N HIS A 45 -10.17 3.98 2.71
CA HIS A 45 -9.07 4.80 2.24
C HIS A 45 -8.48 4.32 0.90
N ALA A 46 -8.53 3.02 0.60
CA ALA A 46 -7.96 2.42 -0.61
C ALA A 46 -8.94 2.30 -1.78
N PHE A 47 -10.24 2.17 -1.52
CA PHE A 47 -11.23 1.81 -2.55
C PHE A 47 -12.38 2.80 -2.71
N PHE A 48 -12.41 3.89 -1.93
CA PHE A 48 -13.35 4.99 -2.16
C PHE A 48 -12.65 6.18 -2.82
N GLU A 49 -13.42 6.90 -3.62
CA GLU A 49 -13.03 8.12 -4.30
C GLU A 49 -13.96 9.28 -3.91
N SER A 50 -13.45 10.50 -4.13
CA SER A 50 -14.25 11.72 -3.99
C SER A 50 -15.04 11.95 -5.27
N THR A 51 -16.36 12.06 -5.15
CA THR A 51 -17.23 12.46 -6.26
C THR A 51 -16.96 13.90 -6.71
N MET A 52 -16.56 14.77 -5.78
CA MET A 52 -16.35 16.20 -6.03
C MET A 52 -14.87 16.61 -6.16
N ARG A 53 -13.93 15.66 -6.00
CA ARG A 53 -12.47 15.90 -5.95
C ARG A 53 -12.05 16.91 -4.86
N ASP A 54 -12.90 17.11 -3.86
CA ASP A 54 -12.67 17.98 -2.70
C ASP A 54 -11.97 17.24 -1.53
N GLY A 55 -11.79 15.93 -1.67
CA GLY A 55 -11.17 15.07 -0.66
C GLY A 55 -12.17 14.30 0.21
N SER A 56 -13.48 14.51 0.04
CA SER A 56 -14.51 13.60 0.58
C SER A 56 -14.35 12.20 -0.03
N LYS A 57 -14.68 11.12 0.67
CA LYS A 57 -14.56 9.75 0.13
C LYS A 57 -15.93 9.12 0.15
N ASP A 58 -16.74 9.46 -0.85
CA ASP A 58 -18.19 9.30 -0.76
C ASP A 58 -18.72 8.25 -1.75
N THR A 59 -17.85 7.68 -2.58
CA THR A 59 -18.27 6.66 -3.56
C THR A 59 -17.27 5.53 -3.69
N PHE A 60 -17.78 4.31 -3.58
CA PHE A 60 -17.03 3.09 -3.81
C PHE A 60 -16.59 3.00 -5.27
N SER A 61 -15.30 2.76 -5.50
CA SER A 61 -14.69 2.63 -6.83
C SER A 61 -14.45 1.17 -7.15
N THR A 62 -15.33 0.59 -7.97
CA THR A 62 -15.19 -0.78 -8.47
C THR A 62 -13.87 -0.97 -9.21
N ILE A 63 -13.41 0.04 -9.97
CA ILE A 63 -12.14 -0.03 -10.73
C ILE A 63 -10.95 -0.18 -9.78
N ARG A 64 -10.91 0.56 -8.67
CA ARG A 64 -9.86 0.41 -7.65
C ARG A 64 -9.99 -0.94 -6.94
N ALA A 65 -11.21 -1.33 -6.57
CA ALA A 65 -11.46 -2.56 -5.83
C ALA A 65 -11.14 -3.82 -6.64
N GLN A 66 -11.29 -3.80 -7.97
CA GLN A 66 -10.91 -4.91 -8.84
C GLN A 66 -9.41 -5.28 -8.74
N ARG A 67 -8.57 -4.34 -8.29
CA ARG A 67 -7.12 -4.54 -8.09
C ARG A 67 -6.78 -4.92 -6.65
N ILE A 68 -7.77 -5.28 -5.82
CA ILE A 68 -7.56 -5.62 -4.41
C ILE A 68 -6.49 -6.70 -4.22
N ASP A 69 -6.42 -7.72 -5.07
CA ASP A 69 -5.43 -8.80 -4.97
C ASP A 69 -4.02 -8.39 -5.43
N TRP A 70 -3.90 -7.26 -6.12
CA TRP A 70 -2.61 -6.74 -6.55
C TRP A 70 -1.80 -6.20 -5.36
N ILE A 71 -2.45 -5.90 -4.23
CA ILE A 71 -1.77 -5.47 -3.00
C ILE A 71 -0.76 -6.53 -2.56
N SER A 72 -1.22 -7.76 -2.30
CA SER A 72 -0.34 -8.84 -1.86
C SER A 72 0.68 -9.19 -2.96
N ALA A 73 0.24 -9.32 -4.22
CA ALA A 73 1.14 -9.59 -5.34
C ALA A 73 2.30 -8.57 -5.41
N THR A 74 2.02 -7.27 -5.23
CA THR A 74 3.03 -6.20 -5.28
C THR A 74 4.00 -6.26 -4.10
N LEU A 75 3.53 -6.58 -2.90
CA LEU A 75 4.37 -6.64 -1.69
C LEU A 75 5.28 -7.87 -1.63
N LEU A 76 4.87 -8.96 -2.29
CA LEU A 76 5.61 -10.22 -2.36
C LEU A 76 6.54 -10.29 -3.58
N GLU A 77 6.34 -9.42 -4.58
CA GLU A 77 7.14 -9.45 -5.82
C GLU A 77 8.63 -9.20 -5.54
N PRO A 78 9.52 -10.16 -5.83
CA PRO A 78 10.95 -10.00 -5.57
C PRO A 78 11.58 -8.84 -6.33
N SER A 79 11.12 -8.57 -7.55
CA SER A 79 11.64 -7.49 -8.40
C SER A 79 10.92 -6.16 -8.24
N ALA A 80 10.06 -6.00 -7.22
CA ALA A 80 9.36 -4.73 -7.00
C ALA A 80 10.35 -3.58 -6.72
N ASP A 81 10.04 -2.40 -7.25
CA ASP A 81 10.73 -1.16 -6.92
C ASP A 81 10.12 -0.56 -5.65
N TRP A 82 10.98 -0.14 -4.72
CA TRP A 82 10.57 0.45 -3.45
C TRP A 82 11.14 1.85 -3.34
N TYR A 83 10.26 2.84 -3.19
CA TYR A 83 10.61 4.25 -3.06
C TYR A 83 10.18 4.80 -1.71
N GLN A 84 10.85 5.84 -1.22
CA GLN A 84 10.44 6.51 0.01
C GLN A 84 9.17 7.33 -0.23
N GLY A 85 8.24 7.26 0.72
CA GLY A 85 6.99 8.00 0.67
C GLY A 85 7.17 9.46 1.10
N TYR A 86 6.55 10.38 0.36
CA TYR A 86 6.52 11.79 0.72
C TYR A 86 5.49 12.07 1.85
N VAL A 87 5.90 12.79 2.89
CA VAL A 87 5.04 13.20 4.00
C VAL A 87 4.78 14.71 3.88
N LYS A 88 3.58 15.07 3.40
CA LYS A 88 3.19 16.46 3.11
C LYS A 88 3.36 17.40 4.29
N GLN A 89 3.03 16.95 5.51
CA GLN A 89 3.14 17.75 6.73
C GLN A 89 4.60 18.14 7.04
N ARG A 90 5.55 17.26 6.72
CA ARG A 90 7.00 17.48 6.91
C ARG A 90 7.68 18.06 5.67
N LYS A 91 6.98 18.08 4.54
CA LYS A 91 7.49 18.43 3.22
C LYS A 91 8.76 17.65 2.81
N ALA A 92 8.87 16.40 3.27
CA ALA A 92 10.06 15.58 3.09
C ALA A 92 9.71 14.12 2.77
N TYR A 93 10.65 13.41 2.17
CA TYR A 93 10.61 11.95 2.08
C TYR A 93 10.90 11.34 3.45
N ASP A 94 10.20 10.25 3.76
CA ASP A 94 10.33 9.56 5.04
C ASP A 94 10.83 8.13 4.82
N PRO A 95 12.02 7.76 5.32
CA PRO A 95 12.52 6.39 5.24
C PRO A 95 11.65 5.37 6.00
N ALA A 96 10.78 5.81 6.91
CA ALA A 96 9.77 4.98 7.56
C ALA A 96 8.45 4.91 6.76
N ARG A 97 8.42 5.35 5.50
CA ARG A 97 7.28 5.19 4.60
C ARG A 97 7.75 4.68 3.24
N SER A 98 7.10 3.66 2.70
CA SER A 98 7.41 3.16 1.34
C SER A 98 6.26 3.36 0.37
N VAL A 99 6.61 3.44 -0.91
CA VAL A 99 5.74 3.34 -2.07
C VAL A 99 6.33 2.24 -2.95
N THR A 100 5.61 1.12 -3.04
CA THR A 100 6.06 -0.08 -3.75
C THR A 100 5.38 -0.15 -5.11
N VAL A 101 6.15 -0.42 -6.17
CA VAL A 101 5.68 -0.56 -7.56
C VAL A 101 6.13 -1.91 -8.10
N ALA A 102 5.21 -2.68 -8.69
CA ALA A 102 5.55 -3.96 -9.32
C ALA A 102 4.84 -4.19 -10.66
N TYR A 103 3.56 -3.86 -10.73
CA TYR A 103 2.69 -4.18 -11.86
C TYR A 103 2.14 -2.91 -12.51
N GLY A 104 2.68 -2.56 -13.68
CA GLY A 104 2.38 -1.29 -14.33
C GLY A 104 2.68 -0.12 -13.39
N ASP A 105 1.69 0.75 -13.19
CA ASP A 105 1.79 1.91 -12.30
C ASP A 105 1.00 1.71 -11.00
N PHE A 106 0.59 0.47 -10.68
CA PHE A 106 -0.05 0.19 -9.41
C PHE A 106 0.93 0.29 -8.24
N VAL A 107 0.56 1.08 -7.24
CA VAL A 107 1.37 1.34 -6.05
C VAL A 107 0.72 0.83 -4.78
N VAL A 108 1.55 0.34 -3.86
CA VAL A 108 1.18 0.03 -2.47
C VAL A 108 2.00 0.87 -1.52
N VAL A 109 1.33 1.60 -0.63
CA VAL A 109 1.96 2.51 0.34
C VAL A 109 1.92 1.90 1.73
N LEU A 110 3.09 1.76 2.35
CA LEU A 110 3.25 1.25 3.71
C LEU A 110 3.87 2.30 4.63
N GLY A 111 3.46 2.31 5.90
CA GLY A 111 4.12 3.02 6.98
C GLY A 111 4.79 2.03 7.94
N PHE A 112 6.05 2.25 8.25
CA PHE A 112 6.85 1.40 9.12
C PHE A 112 6.91 1.94 10.53
N GLY A 113 7.05 1.03 11.49
CA GLY A 113 7.26 1.37 12.88
C GLY A 113 7.86 0.21 13.64
N VAL A 114 7.98 0.39 14.95
CA VAL A 114 8.62 -0.56 15.85
C VAL A 114 7.60 -1.07 16.87
N ARG A 115 7.70 -2.34 17.23
CA ARG A 115 6.94 -2.96 18.33
C ARG A 115 7.70 -2.84 19.64
N LYS A 116 7.05 -3.16 20.76
CA LYS A 116 7.69 -3.11 22.09
C LYS A 116 8.94 -4.01 22.18
N ASP A 117 8.95 -5.13 21.45
CA ASP A 117 10.05 -6.09 21.35
C ASP A 117 11.16 -5.68 20.35
N LYS A 118 11.19 -4.42 19.92
CA LYS A 118 12.12 -3.87 18.92
C LYS A 118 12.00 -4.48 17.52
N SER A 119 11.04 -5.37 17.26
CA SER A 119 10.79 -5.88 15.91
C SER A 119 10.08 -4.83 15.05
N MET A 120 10.40 -4.83 13.75
CA MET A 120 9.74 -3.95 12.78
C MET A 120 8.32 -4.43 12.49
N LYS A 121 7.42 -3.47 12.24
CA LYS A 121 6.09 -3.69 11.70
C LYS A 121 5.84 -2.76 10.53
N ALA A 122 5.03 -3.20 9.58
CA ALA A 122 4.46 -2.35 8.55
C ALA A 122 2.95 -2.21 8.75
N ASN A 123 2.41 -1.05 8.41
CA ASN A 123 0.98 -0.80 8.35
C ASN A 123 0.64 -0.39 6.93
N PHE A 124 -0.36 -1.04 6.35
CA PHE A 124 -0.91 -0.61 5.08
C PHE A 124 -1.53 0.78 5.24
N ILE A 125 -1.26 1.67 4.29
CA ILE A 125 -1.84 3.01 4.25
C ILE A 125 -2.86 3.09 3.12
N THR A 126 -2.45 2.78 1.89
CA THR A 126 -3.31 2.84 0.71
C THR A 126 -2.70 2.09 -0.47
N CYS A 127 -3.50 1.89 -1.51
CA CYS A 127 -3.04 1.52 -2.84
C CYS A 127 -3.85 2.27 -3.91
N TYR A 128 -3.25 2.47 -5.07
CA TYR A 128 -3.89 3.12 -6.21
C TYR A 128 -3.07 2.90 -7.49
N GLU A 129 -3.66 3.19 -8.64
CA GLU A 129 -2.94 3.28 -9.91
C GLU A 129 -2.36 4.69 -10.06
N ALA A 130 -1.04 4.79 -10.24
CA ALA A 130 -0.31 6.04 -10.15
C ALA A 130 -0.23 6.82 -11.48
N ASP A 131 -1.26 6.78 -12.32
CA ASP A 131 -1.28 7.28 -13.71
C ASP A 131 -0.54 8.62 -13.91
N ASN A 132 -0.90 9.65 -13.14
CA ASN A 132 -0.34 11.00 -13.27
C ASN A 132 0.83 11.29 -12.32
N SER A 133 1.21 10.31 -11.50
CA SER A 133 2.17 10.50 -10.39
C SER A 133 3.36 9.55 -10.45
N ILE A 134 3.33 8.52 -11.29
CA ILE A 134 4.38 7.50 -11.34
C ILE A 134 5.75 8.09 -11.67
N GLY A 135 5.82 9.05 -12.60
CA GLY A 135 7.07 9.72 -12.96
C GLY A 135 7.73 10.40 -11.74
N LYS A 136 6.93 11.05 -10.88
CA LYS A 136 7.42 11.67 -9.64
C LYS A 136 7.82 10.62 -8.60
N ILE A 137 7.05 9.55 -8.47
CA ILE A 137 7.35 8.45 -7.54
C ILE A 137 8.71 7.82 -7.90
N ARG A 138 8.95 7.53 -9.19
CA ARG A 138 10.21 6.92 -9.65
C ARG A 138 11.44 7.82 -9.48
N THR A 139 11.26 9.13 -9.32
CA THR A 139 12.35 10.06 -8.94
C THR A 139 12.59 10.19 -7.44
N SER A 140 11.74 9.57 -6.62
CA SER A 140 11.88 9.63 -5.16
C SER A 140 13.10 8.81 -4.71
N PRO A 141 13.69 9.13 -3.54
CA PRO A 141 14.78 8.31 -3.00
C PRO A 141 14.36 6.85 -2.89
N ALA A 142 15.27 5.92 -3.18
CA ALA A 142 15.02 4.51 -2.99
C ALA A 142 14.75 4.21 -1.50
N TRP A 143 13.76 3.36 -1.24
CA TRP A 143 13.53 2.83 0.10
C TRP A 143 14.35 1.56 0.28
N THR A 144 15.08 1.48 1.38
CA THR A 144 15.86 0.29 1.75
C THR A 144 15.53 -0.13 3.17
N LEU A 145 15.58 -1.43 3.42
CA LEU A 145 15.39 -1.98 4.76
C LEU A 145 16.37 -1.37 5.77
N ALA A 146 17.65 -1.23 5.39
CA ALA A 146 18.68 -0.64 6.24
C ALA A 146 18.39 0.83 6.58
N GLY A 147 18.02 1.65 5.59
CA GLY A 147 17.66 3.04 5.82
C GLY A 147 16.43 3.20 6.72
N CYS A 148 15.44 2.34 6.54
CA CYS A 148 14.25 2.31 7.38
C CYS A 148 14.59 1.95 8.85
N ARG A 149 15.42 0.94 9.05
CA ARG A 149 15.91 0.52 10.38
C ARG A 149 16.62 1.64 11.12
N ILE A 150 17.56 2.32 10.45
CA ILE A 150 18.27 3.48 10.99
C ILE A 150 17.28 4.58 11.40
N ALA A 151 16.32 4.92 10.54
CA ALA A 151 15.31 5.94 10.85
C ALA A 151 14.39 5.57 12.03
N LEU A 152 14.19 4.27 12.27
CA LEU A 152 13.37 3.74 13.36
C LEU A 152 14.17 3.44 14.65
N GLY A 153 15.51 3.50 14.61
CA GLY A 153 16.37 3.21 15.76
C GLY A 153 16.36 1.74 16.18
N VAL A 154 16.33 0.82 15.21
CA VAL A 154 16.34 -0.64 15.40
C VAL A 154 17.34 -1.34 14.48
#